data_AF-A0A4Q9KR20-F1
#
_entry.id   AF-A0A4Q9KR20-F1
#
_cell.length_a   1.000
_cell.length_b   1.000
_cell.length_c   1.000
_cell.angle_alpha   90.00
_cell.angle_beta   90.00
_cell.angle_gamma   90.00
#
_symmetry.space_group_name_H-M   'P 1'
#
loop_
_entity.id
_entity.type
_entity.pdbx_description
1 polymer ?
#
loop_
_entity_poly.entity_id
_entity_poly.type
_entity_poly.pdbx_seq_one_letter_code
_entity_poly.pdbx_strand_id
1 'polypeptide(L)'
;MDNARIHLYRELNDDEEIASYRIKYLPPYSPFFNPIENVFSPQLRILICEKFKEITGEHCSSIYRKILGYLQKAKVGQVILE
;
A
#
# COMPACT_ATOMS: atom_id res chain seq x y z
N MET A 1 12.65 -0.89 8.32
CA MET A 1 12.60 -0.65 6.87
C MET A 1 13.58 -1.61 6.23
N ASP A 2 13.23 -2.23 5.13
CA ASP A 2 14.17 -3.09 4.40
C ASP A 2 14.99 -2.27 3.39
N ASN A 3 15.80 -2.95 2.58
CA ASN A 3 16.65 -2.32 1.58
C ASN A 3 15.96 -2.21 0.21
N ALA A 4 14.63 -2.23 0.14
CA ALA A 4 13.91 -2.06 -1.12
C ALA A 4 14.27 -0.72 -1.78
N ARG A 5 14.33 -0.70 -3.12
CA ARG A 5 14.76 0.48 -3.90
C ARG A 5 13.98 1.75 -3.56
N ILE A 6 12.68 1.61 -3.25
CA ILE A 6 11.80 2.73 -2.89
C ILE A 6 12.22 3.42 -1.59
N HIS A 7 12.91 2.72 -0.67
CA HIS A 7 13.39 3.27 0.59
C HIS A 7 14.75 3.97 0.48
N LEU A 8 15.44 3.76 -0.64
CA LEU A 8 16.74 4.38 -0.96
C LEU A 8 16.58 5.63 -1.82
N TYR A 9 15.35 6.11 -2.01
CA TYR A 9 15.07 7.29 -2.80
C TYR A 9 15.65 8.53 -2.11
N ARG A 10 16.52 9.27 -2.82
CA ARG A 10 17.35 10.33 -2.23
C ARG A 10 16.53 11.47 -1.64
N GLU A 11 15.44 11.85 -2.28
CA GLU A 11 14.59 12.96 -1.85
C GLU A 11 13.83 12.65 -0.55
N LEU A 12 13.81 11.39 -0.08
CA LEU A 12 13.32 11.08 1.26
C LEU A 12 14.16 11.75 2.35
N ASN A 13 15.42 12.11 2.06
CA ASN A 13 16.27 12.83 3.01
C ASN A 13 16.04 14.35 2.99
N ASP A 14 15.32 14.87 1.99
CA ASP A 14 14.98 16.29 1.90
C ASP A 14 13.74 16.62 2.75
N ASP A 15 13.00 15.61 3.19
CA ASP A 15 11.91 15.73 4.14
C ASP A 15 12.45 15.81 5.58
N GLU A 16 12.15 16.92 6.26
CA GLU A 16 12.67 17.24 7.60
C GLU A 16 12.19 16.23 8.66
N GLU A 17 10.97 15.71 8.52
CA GLU A 17 10.43 14.68 9.41
C GLU A 17 11.20 13.37 9.22
N ILE A 18 11.36 12.94 7.97
CA ILE A 18 12.06 11.69 7.63
C ILE A 18 13.54 11.75 8.04
N ALA A 19 14.20 12.89 7.80
CA ALA A 19 15.60 13.12 8.15
C ALA A 19 15.85 13.11 9.67
N SER A 20 14.84 13.42 10.48
CA SER A 20 14.95 13.38 11.95
C SER A 20 15.07 11.96 12.52
N TYR A 21 14.63 10.94 11.77
CA TYR A 21 14.67 9.56 12.22
C TYR A 21 16.04 8.93 12.05
N ARG A 22 16.49 8.17 13.06
CA ARG A 22 17.69 7.35 12.96
C ARG A 22 17.38 6.03 12.24
N ILE A 23 17.81 5.92 10.99
CA ILE A 23 17.73 4.67 10.22
C ILE A 23 18.66 3.61 10.84
N LYS A 24 18.10 2.44 11.15
CA LYS A 24 18.86 1.28 11.63
C LYS A 24 19.27 0.42 10.45
N TYR A 25 20.53 -0.05 10.46
CA TYR A 25 21.01 -0.98 9.46
C TYR A 25 20.27 -2.32 9.54
N LEU A 26 19.82 -2.82 8.40
CA LEU A 26 19.27 -4.16 8.23
C LEU A 26 20.10 -4.90 7.16
N PRO A 27 20.69 -6.06 7.46
CA PRO A 27 21.42 -6.82 6.44
C PRO A 27 20.48 -7.27 5.31
N PRO A 28 20.97 -7.31 4.05
CA PRO A 28 20.18 -7.83 2.92
C PRO A 28 19.66 -9.25 3.18
N TYR A 29 18.47 -9.56 2.67
CA TYR A 29 17.84 -10.89 2.77
C TYR A 29 17.69 -11.43 4.20
N SER A 30 17.55 -10.54 5.19
CA SER A 30 17.41 -10.92 6.60
C SER A 30 16.01 -10.58 7.17
N PRO A 31 14.93 -11.21 6.66
CA PRO A 31 13.56 -10.90 7.06
C PRO A 31 13.30 -11.17 8.54
N PHE A 32 13.99 -12.15 9.13
CA PHE A 32 13.91 -12.48 10.56
C PHE A 32 14.36 -11.35 11.50
N PHE A 33 15.13 -10.37 11.00
CA PHE A 33 15.49 -9.17 11.76
C PHE A 33 14.52 -8.00 11.54
N ASN A 34 13.53 -8.15 10.66
CA ASN A 34 12.54 -7.11 10.37
C ASN A 34 11.20 -7.45 11.06
N PRO A 35 10.84 -6.78 12.18
CA PRO A 35 9.64 -7.13 12.94
C PRO A 35 8.33 -7.04 12.15
N ILE A 36 8.31 -6.26 11.07
CA ILE A 36 7.13 -6.10 10.22
C ILE A 36 6.75 -7.42 9.51
N GLU A 37 7.72 -8.29 9.24
CA GLU A 37 7.47 -9.61 8.64
C GLU A 37 6.61 -10.49 9.56
N ASN A 38 6.69 -10.27 10.88
CA ASN A 38 5.82 -10.94 11.84
C ASN A 38 4.39 -10.38 11.83
N VAL A 39 4.20 -9.13 11.42
CA VAL A 39 2.88 -8.50 11.26
C VAL A 39 2.20 -9.01 9.98
N PHE A 40 2.97 -9.17 8.90
CA PHE A 40 2.52 -9.75 7.62
C PHE A 40 2.52 -11.29 7.61
N SER A 41 2.70 -11.91 8.78
CA SER A 41 2.77 -13.36 8.97
C SER A 41 1.43 -14.07 8.66
N PRO A 42 1.31 -15.40 8.82
CA PRO A 42 0.10 -16.16 8.49
C PRO A 42 -1.20 -15.60 9.08
N GLN A 43 -1.14 -14.83 10.17
CA GLN A 43 -2.31 -14.16 10.73
C GLN A 43 -2.93 -13.14 9.79
N LEU A 44 -2.12 -12.34 9.09
CA LEU A 44 -2.65 -11.39 8.12
C LEU A 44 -3.28 -12.13 6.93
N ARG A 45 -2.68 -13.24 6.49
CA ARG A 45 -3.28 -14.09 5.45
C ARG A 45 -4.64 -14.62 5.87
N ILE A 46 -4.79 -15.07 7.12
CA ILE A 46 -6.08 -15.52 7.66
C ILE A 46 -7.08 -14.36 7.68
N LEU A 47 -6.69 -13.20 8.21
CA LEU A 47 -7.54 -12.01 8.26
C LEU A 47 -8.00 -11.57 6.88
N ILE A 48 -7.08 -11.53 5.91
CA ILE A 48 -7.41 -11.23 4.51
C ILE A 48 -8.43 -12.24 4.00
N CYS A 49 -8.20 -13.54 4.18
CA CYS A 49 -9.14 -14.58 3.76
C CYS A 49 -10.52 -14.46 4.43
N GLU A 50 -10.59 -14.08 5.70
CA GLU A 50 -11.85 -13.83 6.41
C GLU A 50 -12.58 -12.62 5.84
N LYS A 51 -11.87 -11.49 5.68
CA LYS A 51 -12.45 -10.27 5.10
C LYS A 51 -12.90 -10.46 3.66
N PHE A 52 -12.20 -11.28 2.87
CA PHE A 52 -12.65 -11.63 1.52
C PHE A 52 -13.97 -12.41 1.51
N LYS A 53 -14.27 -13.21 2.54
CA LYS A 53 -15.56 -13.90 2.64
C LYS A 53 -16.73 -12.95 2.92
N GLU A 54 -16.46 -11.81 3.54
CA GLU A 54 -17.46 -10.76 3.80
C GLU A 54 -17.79 -9.95 2.53
N ILE A 55 -16.96 -10.03 1.47
CA ILE A 55 -17.19 -9.34 0.21
C ILE A 55 -18.35 -9.98 -0.57
N THR A 56 -19.34 -9.16 -0.89
CA THR A 56 -20.51 -9.55 -1.70
C THR A 56 -20.46 -8.95 -3.10
N GLY A 57 -21.32 -9.45 -4.00
CA GLY A 57 -21.44 -8.91 -5.36
C GLY A 57 -21.80 -7.41 -5.42
N GLU A 58 -22.44 -6.87 -4.38
CA GLU A 58 -22.77 -5.43 -4.32
C GLU A 58 -21.52 -4.56 -4.10
N HIS A 59 -20.57 -5.03 -3.29
CA HIS A 59 -19.29 -4.35 -3.11
C HIS A 59 -18.54 -4.25 -4.44
N CYS A 60 -18.47 -5.35 -5.19
CA CYS A 60 -17.86 -5.38 -6.52
C CYS A 60 -18.61 -4.45 -7.49
N SER A 61 -19.94 -4.53 -7.51
CA SER A 61 -20.79 -3.68 -8.37
C SER A 61 -20.59 -2.19 -8.10
N SER A 62 -20.42 -1.80 -6.83
CA SER A 62 -20.11 -0.42 -6.44
C SER A 62 -18.77 0.05 -7.02
N ILE A 63 -17.74 -0.79 -6.99
CA ILE A 63 -16.43 -0.50 -7.59
C ILE A 63 -16.57 -0.33 -9.10
N TYR A 64 -17.26 -1.22 -9.79
CA TYR A 64 -17.49 -1.11 -11.24
C TYR A 64 -18.25 0.16 -11.62
N ARG A 65 -19.28 0.54 -10.84
CA ARG A 65 -20.00 1.81 -11.04
C ARG A 65 -19.08 3.02 -10.88
N LYS A 66 -18.19 3.00 -9.89
CA LYS A 66 -17.21 4.07 -9.65
C LYS A 66 -16.22 4.20 -10.82
N ILE A 67 -15.67 3.08 -11.30
CA ILE A 67 -14.79 3.04 -12.47
C ILE A 67 -15.51 3.56 -13.72
N LEU A 68 -16.73 3.11 -13.96
CA LEU A 68 -17.53 3.57 -15.10
C LEU A 68 -17.77 5.09 -15.04
N GLY A 69 -18.04 5.62 -13.84
CA GLY A 69 -18.16 7.07 -13.63
C GLY A 69 -16.89 7.83 -13.98
N TYR A 70 -15.71 7.31 -13.61
CA TYR A 70 -14.43 7.91 -14.00
C TYR A 70 -14.21 7.87 -15.51
N LEU A 71 -14.52 6.76 -16.18
CA LEU A 71 -14.41 6.65 -17.64
C LEU A 71 -15.33 7.65 -18.36
N GLN A 72 -16.53 7.86 -17.85
CA GLN A 72 -17.47 8.85 -18.39
C GLN A 72 -16.95 10.28 -18.22
N LYS A 73 -16.43 10.63 -17.03
CA LYS A 73 -15.82 11.94 -16.77
C LYS A 73 -14.61 12.20 -17.67
N ALA A 74 -13.74 11.21 -17.84
CA ALA A 74 -12.59 11.29 -18.74
C ALA A 74 -13.03 11.51 -20.20
N LYS A 75 -14.09 10.84 -20.66
CA LYS A 75 -14.63 11.01 -22.01
C LYS A 75 -15.10 12.44 -22.30
N VAL A 76 -15.63 13.15 -21.30
CA VAL A 76 -16.10 14.54 -21.45
C VAL A 76 -15.02 15.58 -21.11
N GLY A 77 -13.76 15.15 -20.91
CA GLY A 77 -12.64 16.04 -20.60
C GLY A 77 -12.73 16.68 -19.22
N GLN A 78 -13.54 16.15 -18.31
CA GLN A 78 -13.59 16.63 -16.93
C GLN A 78 -12.35 16.15 -16.16
N VAL A 79 -11.71 17.08 -15.45
CA VAL A 79 -10.63 16.76 -14.51
C VAL A 79 -11.20 15.92 -13.38
N ILE A 80 -10.61 14.75 -13.15
CA ILE A 80 -10.95 13.86 -12.03
C ILE A 80 -10.07 14.29 -10.86
N LEU A 81 -10.65 14.97 -9.88
CA LEU A 81 -10.04 15.21 -8.57
C LEU A 81 -10.54 14.10 -7.64
N GLU A 82 -9.61 13.44 -6.94
CA GLU A 82 -9.90 12.40 -5.94
C GLU A 82 -10.49 12.97 -4.65
#